data_AF-A0A930B094-F1
#
_entry.id   AF-A0A930B094-F1
#
_cell.length_a   1.000
_cell.length_b   1.000
_cell.length_c   1.000
_cell.angle_alpha   90.00
_cell.angle_beta   90.00
_cell.angle_gamma   90.00
#
_symmetry.space_group_name_H-M   'P 1'
#
loop_
_entity.id
_entity.type
_entity.pdbx_description
1 polymer ?
#
loop_
_entity_poly.entity_id
_entity_poly.type
_entity_poly.pdbx_seq_one_letter_code
_entity_poly.pdbx_strand_id
1 'polypeptide(L)' 'MKAVFLDRNTLSSHMELSVPEGVTQWVIYESTRPEEVITHLAGADIAITN' A
#
# COMPACT_ATOMS: atom_id res chain seq x y z
N MET A 1 -7.16 7.52 -9.10
CA MET A 1 -5.96 7.67 -8.27
C MET A 1 -5.50 6.29 -7.79
N LYS A 2 -4.19 6.01 -7.82
CA LYS A 2 -3.58 4.76 -7.35
C LYS A 2 -2.94 4.97 -5.99
N ALA A 3 -3.40 4.20 -4.99
CA ALA A 3 -2.77 4.11 -3.69
C ALA A 3 -2.13 2.74 -3.50
N VAL A 4 -0.90 2.74 -2.97
CA VAL A 4 -0.12 1.53 -2.67
C VAL A 4 0.22 1.51 -1.19
N PHE A 5 -0.13 0.41 -0.52
CA PHE A 5 0.23 0.11 0.86
C PHE A 5 1.38 -0.88 0.88
N LEU A 6 2.50 -0.54 1.52
CA LEU A 6 3.62 -1.44 1.76
C LEU A 6 3.63 -1.91 3.21
N ASP A 7 4.02 -3.17 3.41
CA ASP A 7 4.29 -3.77 4.72
C ASP A 7 3.07 -3.82 5.64
N ARG A 8 1.89 -4.16 5.07
CA ARG A 8 0.64 -4.28 5.83
C ARG A 8 0.72 -5.26 7.00
N ASN A 9 1.61 -6.25 6.95
CA ASN A 9 1.77 -7.23 8.02
C ASN A 9 2.37 -6.63 9.31
N THR A 10 2.98 -5.45 9.22
CA THR A 10 3.54 -4.74 10.38
C THR A 10 2.45 -4.05 11.21
N LEU A 11 1.24 -3.95 10.67
CA LEU A 11 0.07 -3.37 11.31
C LEU A 11 -0.88 -4.47 11.78
N SER A 12 -1.64 -4.17 12.82
CA SER A 12 -2.53 -5.16 13.42
C SER A 12 -3.51 -5.74 12.39
N SER A 13 -3.70 -7.06 12.41
CA SER A 13 -4.68 -7.75 11.56
C SER A 13 -6.12 -7.31 11.85
N HIS A 14 -6.36 -6.74 13.03
CA HIS A 14 -7.66 -6.19 13.44
C HIS A 14 -7.91 -4.77 12.94
N MET A 15 -6.94 -4.12 12.30
CA MET A 15 -7.15 -2.81 11.69
C MET A 15 -7.80 -2.97 10.32
N GLU A 16 -9.08 -2.59 10.22
CA GLU A 16 -9.77 -2.49 8.94
C GLU A 16 -9.27 -1.25 8.18
N LEU A 17 -8.72 -1.48 6.99
CA LEU A 17 -8.35 -0.43 6.06
C LEU A 17 -9.44 -0.33 5.00
N SER A 18 -10.30 0.67 5.13
CA SER A 18 -11.25 1.02 4.09
C SER A 18 -10.55 1.75 2.96
N VAL A 19 -10.98 1.48 1.72
CA VAL A 19 -10.47 2.19 0.55
C VAL A 19 -11.03 3.62 0.56
N PRO A 20 -10.19 4.66 0.53
CA PRO A 20 -10.66 6.05 0.52
C PRO A 20 -11.46 6.37 -0.75
N GLU A 21 -12.42 7.29 -0.62
CA GLU A 21 -13.22 7.75 -1.76
C GLU A 21 -12.33 8.40 -2.83
N GLY A 22 -12.58 8.08 -4.12
CA GLY A 22 -11.78 8.56 -5.24
C GLY A 22 -10.51 7.75 -5.54
N VAL A 23 -10.16 6.77 -4.69
CA VAL A 23 -9.11 5.80 -5.01
C VAL A 23 -9.69 4.71 -5.92
N THR A 24 -9.18 4.66 -7.15
CA THR A 24 -9.63 3.73 -8.19
C THR A 24 -8.75 2.49 -8.27
N GLN A 25 -7.55 2.54 -7.69
CA GLN A 25 -6.62 1.43 -7.62
C GLN A 25 -6.03 1.38 -6.21
N TRP A 26 -6.36 0.31 -5.48
CA TRP A 26 -5.91 0.07 -4.11
C TRP A 26 -5.07 -1.20 -4.09
N VAL A 27 -3.77 -1.07 -3.89
CA VAL A 27 -2.82 -2.20 -3.91
C VAL A 27 -2.18 -2.33 -2.54
N ILE A 28 -2.19 -3.54 -1.99
CA ILE A 28 -1.61 -3.83 -0.68
C ILE A 28 -0.54 -4.91 -0.85
N TYR A 29 0.63 -4.65 -0.29
CA TYR A 29 1.69 -5.62 -0.11
C TYR A 29 1.84 -5.95 1.38
N GLU A 30 1.76 -7.22 1.72
CA GLU A 30 1.94 -7.67 3.10
C GLU A 30 3.37 -7.42 3.58
N SER A 31 4.37 -7.63 2.73
CA SER A 31 5.78 -7.36 3.00
C SER A 31 6.51 -6.95 1.73
N THR A 32 7.48 -6.05 1.84
CA THR A 32 8.24 -5.48 0.73
C THR A 32 9.74 -5.56 1.03
N ARG A 33 10.52 -6.11 0.11
CA ARG A 33 11.98 -6.05 0.19
C ARG A 33 12.49 -4.69 -0.30
N PRO A 34 13.66 -4.21 0.17
CA PRO A 34 14.19 -2.90 -0.24
C PRO A 34 14.29 -2.73 -1.77
N GLU A 35 14.66 -3.77 -2.50
CA GLU A 35 14.75 -3.76 -3.96
C GLU A 35 13.40 -3.69 -4.69
N GLU A 36 12.30 -4.01 -4.00
CA GLU A 36 10.95 -4.05 -4.57
C GLU A 36 10.23 -2.70 -4.46
N VAL A 37 10.66 -1.82 -3.56
CA VAL A 37 9.99 -0.55 -3.24
C VAL A 37 9.71 0.28 -4.48
N ILE A 38 10.71 0.47 -5.35
CA ILE A 38 10.56 1.29 -6.57
C ILE A 38 9.54 0.66 -7.52
N THR A 39 9.56 -0.66 -7.65
CA THR A 39 8.64 -1.39 -8.54
C THR A 39 7.21 -1.37 -8.00
N HIS A 40 7.02 -1.59 -6.69
CA HIS A 40 5.71 -1.58 -6.06
C HIS A 40 5.06 -0.19 -6.09
N LEU A 41 5.85 0.86 -5.89
CA LEU A 41 5.38 2.25 -5.92
C LEU A 41 5.27 2.84 -7.33
N ALA A 42 5.63 2.08 -8.38
CA ALA A 42 5.58 2.58 -9.75
C ALA A 42 4.16 3.04 -10.13
N GLY A 43 4.03 4.32 -10.50
CA GLY A 43 2.76 4.95 -10.85
C GLY A 43 1.77 5.14 -9.69
N ALA A 44 2.21 4.97 -8.44
CA ALA A 44 1.40 5.30 -7.28
C ALA A 44 1.28 6.82 -7.13
N ASP A 45 0.05 7.30 -6.95
CA ASP A 45 -0.22 8.68 -6.56
C ASP A 45 -0.08 8.85 -5.03
N ILE A 46 -0.38 7.79 -4.27
CA ILE A 46 -0.29 7.74 -2.81
C ILE A 46 0.51 6.49 -2.39
N ALA A 47 1.50 6.69 -1.53
CA ALA A 47 2.23 5.61 -0.86
C ALA A 47 1.89 5.61 0.64
N ILE A 48 1.54 4.44 1.17
CA ILE A 48 1.26 4.22 2.60
C ILE A 48 2.28 3.19 3.09
N THR A 49 3.02 3.53 4.13
CA THR A 49 4.13 2.74 4.69
C THR A 49 4.12 2.89 6.21
N ASN A 50 4.75 1.94 6.92
CA ASN A 50 4.82 1.93 8.38
C ASN A 50 6.03 2.72 8.93
#